data_AF-A0A2W4JMI4-F1
#
_entry.id   AF-A0A2W4JMI4-F1
#
_cell.length_a   1.000
_cell.length_b   1.000
_cell.length_c   1.000
_cell.angle_alpha   90.00
_cell.angle_beta   90.00
_cell.angle_gamma   90.00
#
_symmetry.space_group_name_H-M   'P 1'
#
loop_
_entity.id
_entity.type
_entity.pdbx_description
1 polymer ?
#
loop_
_entity_poly.entity_id
_entity_poly.type
_entity_poly.pdbx_seq_one_letter_code
_entity_poly.pdbx_strand_id
1 'polypeptide(L)'
;GFGLAALITPWFGKRFERQQWIVACLCVGAVGQGLLVFSAEPWALLTAAVVVSFAVQGGKIAVDTIVQRDTTDSVRGRAFTLYDMAFNVAFISAAGIGALILPITGYSRTVMATVTATYLVVALVYARAPRVARPAPDAEPTGVPATS
;
A
#
# COMPACT_ATOMS: atom_id res chain seq x y z
N GLY A 1 9.08 9.20 -23.83
CA GLY A 1 8.93 8.84 -22.41
C GLY A 1 9.23 9.99 -21.49
N PHE A 2 10.48 10.48 -21.48
CA PHE A 2 10.98 11.51 -20.56
C PHE A 2 10.32 12.91 -20.68
N GLY A 3 9.79 13.29 -21.84
CA GLY A 3 9.16 14.60 -22.06
C GLY A 3 7.81 14.79 -21.34
N LEU A 4 7.05 13.71 -21.12
CA LEU A 4 5.80 13.76 -20.35
C LEU A 4 6.05 13.83 -18.84
N ALA A 5 7.19 13.33 -18.38
CA ALA A 5 7.59 13.43 -16.98
C ALA A 5 7.91 14.88 -16.57
N ALA A 6 8.50 15.68 -17.46
CA ALA A 6 8.94 17.05 -17.18
C ALA A 6 7.79 18.09 -17.07
N LEU A 7 6.65 17.85 -17.74
CA LEU A 7 5.47 18.73 -17.66
C LEU A 7 4.61 18.49 -16.43
N ILE A 8 4.72 17.29 -15.83
CA ILE A 8 4.01 16.93 -14.60
C ILE A 8 4.79 17.43 -13.36
N THR A 9 6.11 17.61 -13.48
CA THR A 9 7.03 18.07 -12.43
C THR A 9 6.59 19.33 -11.64
N PRO A 10 5.97 20.38 -12.22
CA PRO A 10 5.58 21.56 -11.44
C PRO A 10 4.42 21.33 -10.47
N TRP A 11 3.63 20.25 -10.63
CA TRP A 11 2.59 19.86 -9.65
C TRP A 11 3.14 19.02 -8.49
N PHE A 12 4.37 18.51 -8.63
CA PHE A 12 4.99 17.49 -7.78
C PHE A 12 5.92 18.05 -6.70
N GLY A 13 6.13 19.37 -6.64
CA GLY A 13 7.27 19.96 -5.93
C GLY A 13 7.27 19.87 -4.39
N LYS A 14 6.15 19.64 -3.69
CA LYS A 14 6.14 19.70 -2.19
C LYS A 14 5.12 18.77 -1.48
N ARG A 15 4.43 17.86 -2.18
CA ARG A 15 3.16 17.28 -1.69
C ARG A 15 2.97 15.76 -1.79
N PHE A 16 3.96 14.96 -2.15
CA PHE A 16 3.77 13.50 -2.16
C PHE A 16 3.66 12.95 -0.72
N GLU A 17 2.48 13.06 -0.14
CA GLU A 17 2.11 12.39 1.10
C GLU A 17 2.13 10.89 0.83
N ARG A 18 2.77 10.12 1.70
CA ARG A 18 2.96 8.66 1.56
C ARG A 18 1.64 7.92 1.32
N GLN A 19 0.53 8.47 1.82
CA GLN A 19 -0.83 8.04 1.55
C GLN A 19 -1.21 8.08 0.07
N GLN A 20 -0.78 9.10 -0.69
CA GLN A 20 -0.99 9.18 -2.14
C GLN A 20 -0.22 8.10 -2.90
N TRP A 21 0.96 7.72 -2.41
CA TRP A 21 1.71 6.60 -2.97
C TRP A 21 1.00 5.27 -2.74
N ILE A 22 0.44 5.04 -1.54
CA ILE A 22 -0.39 3.86 -1.25
C ILE A 22 -1.61 3.81 -2.18
N VAL A 23 -2.31 4.93 -2.37
CA VAL A 23 -3.44 5.02 -3.32
C VAL A 23 -2.99 4.72 -4.76
N ALA A 24 -1.84 5.25 -5.19
CA ALA A 24 -1.30 4.96 -6.51
C ALA A 24 -0.98 3.46 -6.68
N CYS A 25 -0.34 2.83 -5.69
CA CYS A 25 -0.10 1.39 -5.67
C CYS A 25 -1.41 0.60 -5.76
N LEU A 26 -2.45 0.98 -5.01
CA LEU A 26 -3.76 0.31 -5.06
C LEU A 26 -4.41 0.45 -6.44
N CYS A 27 -4.34 1.62 -7.07
CA CYS A 27 -4.85 1.84 -8.42
C CYS A 27 -4.09 1.01 -9.46
N VAL A 28 -2.75 0.95 -9.38
CA VAL A 28 -1.92 0.11 -10.26
C VAL A 28 -2.26 -1.37 -10.06
N GLY A 29 -2.42 -1.82 -8.81
CA GLY A 29 -2.88 -3.17 -8.49
C GLY A 29 -4.27 -3.46 -9.05
N ALA A 30 -5.21 -2.52 -8.98
CA ALA A 30 -6.54 -2.64 -9.57
C ALA A 30 -6.48 -2.81 -11.10
N VAL A 31 -5.59 -2.09 -11.79
CA VAL A 31 -5.39 -2.24 -13.24
C VAL A 31 -4.83 -3.61 -13.59
N GLY A 32 -3.78 -4.05 -12.89
CA GLY A 32 -3.17 -5.37 -13.08
C GLY A 32 -4.17 -6.50 -12.83
N GLN A 33 -4.93 -6.42 -11.73
CA GLN A 33 -5.97 -7.38 -11.41
C GLN A 33 -7.16 -7.31 -12.38
N GLY A 34 -7.54 -6.11 -12.79
CA GLY A 34 -8.63 -5.86 -13.75
C GLY A 34 -8.37 -6.51 -15.10
N LEU A 35 -7.12 -6.59 -15.54
CA LEU A 35 -6.73 -7.33 -16.75
C LEU A 35 -7.18 -8.80 -16.69
N LEU A 36 -7.09 -9.44 -15.53
CA LEU A 36 -7.49 -10.82 -15.31
C LEU A 36 -9.01 -11.04 -15.32
N VAL A 37 -9.81 -9.97 -15.26
CA VAL A 37 -11.25 -10.05 -15.49
C VAL A 37 -11.55 -10.24 -16.97
N PHE A 38 -10.69 -9.72 -17.86
CA PHE A 38 -10.92 -9.75 -19.30
C PHE A 38 -10.19 -10.90 -20.00
N SER A 39 -9.01 -11.28 -19.54
CA SER A 39 -8.22 -12.35 -20.15
C SER A 39 -7.52 -13.22 -19.10
N ALA A 40 -7.61 -14.53 -19.27
CA ALA A 40 -6.88 -15.54 -18.51
C ALA A 40 -5.71 -16.15 -19.32
N GLU A 41 -5.35 -15.55 -20.46
CA GLU A 41 -4.25 -16.05 -21.28
C GLU A 41 -2.89 -15.88 -20.57
N PRO A 42 -1.89 -16.70 -20.90
CA PRO A 42 -0.58 -16.66 -20.22
C PRO A 42 0.07 -15.29 -20.18
N TRP A 43 -0.03 -14.51 -21.27
CA TRP A 43 0.53 -13.15 -21.31
C TRP A 43 -0.18 -12.21 -20.31
N ALA A 44 -1.49 -12.35 -20.14
CA ALA A 44 -2.28 -11.53 -19.22
C ALA A 44 -1.95 -11.88 -17.77
N LEU A 45 -1.80 -13.17 -17.48
CA LEU A 45 -1.35 -13.68 -16.17
C LEU A 45 0.04 -13.13 -15.81
N LEU A 46 1.00 -13.22 -16.71
CA LEU A 46 2.36 -12.70 -16.48
C LEU A 46 2.36 -11.18 -16.30
N THR A 47 1.62 -10.46 -17.13
CA THR A 47 1.51 -9.00 -17.04
C THR A 47 0.88 -8.57 -15.71
N ALA A 48 -0.23 -9.20 -15.33
CA ALA A 48 -0.90 -8.93 -14.06
C ALA A 48 0.01 -9.27 -12.87
N ALA A 49 0.73 -10.40 -12.91
CA ALA A 49 1.66 -10.80 -11.85
C ALA A 49 2.74 -9.74 -11.63
N VAL A 50 3.34 -9.21 -12.68
CA VAL A 50 4.36 -8.15 -12.59
C VAL A 50 3.77 -6.86 -12.04
N VAL A 51 2.63 -6.40 -12.58
CA VAL A 51 1.98 -5.14 -12.19
C VAL A 51 1.52 -5.18 -10.74
N VAL A 52 0.86 -6.27 -10.33
CA VAL A 52 0.41 -6.45 -8.95
C VAL A 52 1.59 -6.59 -8.01
N SER A 53 2.65 -7.32 -8.38
CA SER A 53 3.86 -7.42 -7.55
C SER A 53 4.52 -6.07 -7.33
N PHE A 54 4.62 -5.24 -8.38
CA PHE A 54 5.13 -3.88 -8.26
C PHE A 54 4.27 -3.03 -7.30
N ALA A 55 2.95 -3.09 -7.42
CA ALA A 55 2.03 -2.41 -6.53
C ALA A 55 2.19 -2.83 -5.06
N VAL A 56 2.26 -4.13 -4.79
CA VAL A 56 2.43 -4.69 -3.44
C VAL A 56 3.75 -4.24 -2.83
N GLN A 57 4.85 -4.38 -3.56
CA GLN A 57 6.18 -4.01 -3.06
C GLN A 57 6.30 -2.50 -2.84
N GLY A 58 5.78 -1.69 -3.76
CA GLY A 58 5.74 -0.23 -3.60
C GLY A 58 4.92 0.21 -2.37
N GLY A 59 3.79 -0.47 -2.12
CA GLY A 59 2.96 -0.23 -0.94
C GLY A 59 3.65 -0.62 0.36
N LYS A 60 4.26 -1.80 0.42
CA LYS A 60 4.99 -2.29 1.62
C LYS A 60 6.09 -1.33 2.03
N ILE A 61 6.93 -0.88 1.08
CA ILE A 61 8.02 0.07 1.36
C ILE A 61 7.48 1.38 1.95
N ALA A 62 6.37 1.90 1.43
CA ALA A 62 5.78 3.12 1.95
C ALA A 62 5.22 2.95 3.37
N VAL A 63 4.59 1.80 3.65
CA VAL A 63 4.12 1.46 5.01
C VAL A 63 5.29 1.34 5.98
N ASP A 64 6.35 0.60 5.61
CA ASP A 64 7.55 0.45 6.43
C ASP A 64 8.16 1.82 6.77
N THR A 65 8.19 2.73 5.81
CA THR A 65 8.70 4.11 5.99
C THR A 65 7.79 4.96 6.90
N ILE A 66 6.47 4.74 6.90
CA ILE A 66 5.53 5.40 7.84
C ILE A 66 5.83 4.93 9.26
N VAL A 67 5.90 3.61 9.46
CA VAL A 67 6.16 2.99 10.76
C VAL A 67 7.49 3.45 11.34
N GLN A 68 8.53 3.52 10.50
CA GLN A 68 9.86 3.98 10.93
C GLN A 68 9.86 5.45 11.39
N ARG A 69 9.05 6.32 10.77
CA ARG A 69 8.99 7.75 11.11
C ARG A 69 8.15 8.04 12.35
N ASP A 70 7.02 7.35 12.52
CA ASP A 70 6.05 7.69 13.55
C ASP A 70 6.34 7.00 14.90
N THR A 71 7.35 6.12 14.96
CA THR A 71 7.69 5.35 16.16
C THR A 71 9.02 5.78 16.78
N THR A 72 8.99 6.14 18.06
CA THR A 72 10.18 6.41 18.89
C THR A 72 11.08 5.16 18.95
N ASP A 73 12.41 5.37 18.96
CA ASP A 73 13.42 4.29 18.81
C ASP A 73 13.21 3.08 19.76
N SER A 74 12.58 3.28 20.92
CA SER A 74 12.34 2.24 21.92
C SER A 74 11.29 1.18 21.54
N VAL A 75 10.36 1.46 20.62
CA VAL A 75 9.30 0.51 20.20
C VAL A 75 9.24 0.24 18.70
N ARG A 76 10.13 0.86 17.90
CA ARG A 76 10.21 0.69 16.44
C ARG A 76 10.38 -0.76 16.00
N GLY A 77 11.25 -1.52 16.69
CA GLY A 77 11.46 -2.94 16.37
C GLY A 77 10.20 -3.79 16.59
N ARG A 78 9.45 -3.52 17.67
CA ARG A 78 8.19 -4.23 17.97
C ARG A 78 7.08 -3.88 16.99
N ALA A 79 6.96 -2.61 16.62
CA ALA A 79 6.02 -2.15 15.60
C ALA A 79 6.33 -2.82 14.25
N PHE A 80 7.58 -2.80 13.80
CA PHE A 80 7.98 -3.41 12.53
C PHE A 80 7.67 -4.91 12.49
N THR A 81 7.99 -5.67 13.53
CA THR A 81 7.64 -7.09 13.62
C THR A 81 6.12 -7.32 13.57
N LEU A 82 5.31 -6.48 14.23
CA LEU A 82 3.86 -6.59 14.18
C LEU A 82 3.32 -6.34 12.76
N TYR A 83 3.81 -5.31 12.07
CA TYR A 83 3.44 -5.01 10.69
C TYR A 83 3.85 -6.14 9.73
N ASP A 84 5.07 -6.65 9.86
CA ASP A 84 5.55 -7.72 8.98
C ASP A 84 4.79 -9.03 9.22
N MET A 85 4.52 -9.39 10.48
CA MET A 85 3.69 -10.55 10.82
C MET A 85 2.26 -10.40 10.29
N ALA A 86 1.63 -9.23 10.47
CA ALA A 86 0.30 -8.96 9.94
C ALA A 86 0.27 -9.08 8.41
N PHE A 87 1.27 -8.54 7.72
CA PHE A 87 1.40 -8.64 6.27
C PHE A 87 1.54 -10.09 5.80
N ASN A 88 2.45 -10.85 6.42
CA ASN A 88 2.69 -12.25 6.06
C ASN A 88 1.46 -13.13 6.35
N VAL A 89 0.80 -12.93 7.49
CA VAL A 89 -0.45 -13.63 7.83
C VAL A 89 -1.55 -13.30 6.83
N ALA A 90 -1.70 -12.03 6.44
CA ALA A 90 -2.67 -11.63 5.42
C ALA A 90 -2.37 -12.28 4.07
N PHE A 91 -1.10 -12.33 3.66
CA PHE A 91 -0.67 -12.95 2.41
C PHE A 91 -0.96 -14.45 2.37
N ILE A 92 -0.59 -15.17 3.44
CA ILE A 92 -0.85 -16.62 3.56
C ILE A 92 -2.36 -16.90 3.61
N SER A 93 -3.13 -16.08 4.34
CA SER A 93 -4.58 -16.21 4.43
C SER A 93 -5.25 -16.00 3.07
N ALA A 94 -4.78 -15.00 2.30
CA ALA A 94 -5.28 -14.75 0.95
C ALA A 94 -5.04 -15.96 0.02
N ALA A 95 -3.84 -16.56 0.09
CA ALA A 95 -3.54 -17.78 -0.66
C ALA A 95 -4.44 -18.96 -0.26
N GLY A 96 -4.66 -19.16 1.04
CA GLY A 96 -5.54 -20.22 1.56
C GLY A 96 -7.00 -20.03 1.15
N ILE A 97 -7.54 -18.81 1.29
CA ILE A 97 -8.89 -18.46 0.84
C ILE A 97 -9.03 -18.65 -0.68
N GLY A 98 -8.02 -18.24 -1.44
CA GLY A 98 -7.95 -18.47 -2.88
C GLY A 98 -8.09 -19.95 -3.21
N ALA A 99 -7.29 -20.80 -2.57
CA ALA A 99 -7.33 -22.25 -2.78
C ALA A 99 -8.71 -22.89 -2.45
N LEU A 100 -9.47 -22.31 -1.51
CA LEU A 100 -10.79 -22.80 -1.13
C LEU A 100 -11.92 -22.34 -2.08
N ILE A 101 -11.81 -21.12 -2.62
CA ILE A 101 -12.89 -20.49 -3.40
C ILE A 101 -12.69 -20.68 -4.93
N LEU A 102 -11.45 -20.83 -5.38
CA LEU A 102 -11.17 -21.02 -6.80
C LEU A 102 -11.65 -22.41 -7.27
N PRO A 103 -12.27 -22.49 -8.46
CA PRO A 103 -12.60 -23.78 -9.07
C PRO A 103 -11.33 -24.61 -9.32
N ILE A 104 -11.49 -25.91 -9.60
CA ILE A 104 -10.38 -26.82 -9.95
C ILE A 104 -9.59 -26.30 -11.18
N THR A 105 -10.22 -25.52 -12.05
CA THR A 105 -9.58 -24.86 -13.19
C THR A 105 -8.61 -23.74 -12.78
N GLY A 106 -8.58 -23.33 -11.51
CA GLY A 106 -7.71 -22.27 -10.98
C GLY A 106 -8.12 -20.86 -11.40
N TYR A 107 -9.27 -20.69 -12.06
CA TYR A 107 -9.72 -19.40 -12.58
C TYR A 107 -11.22 -19.20 -12.37
N SER A 108 -11.58 -18.02 -11.87
CA SER A 108 -12.97 -17.56 -11.79
C SER A 108 -13.03 -16.07 -12.06
N ARG A 109 -13.76 -15.68 -13.12
CA ARG A 109 -13.96 -14.29 -13.49
C ARG A 109 -14.57 -13.47 -12.35
N THR A 110 -15.50 -14.06 -11.61
CA THR A 110 -16.16 -13.44 -10.45
C THR A 110 -15.16 -13.18 -9.33
N VAL A 111 -14.26 -14.13 -9.04
CA VAL A 111 -13.20 -13.94 -8.04
C VAL A 111 -12.27 -12.82 -8.48
N MET A 112 -11.81 -12.82 -9.74
CA MET A 112 -10.94 -11.76 -10.25
C MET A 112 -11.59 -10.37 -10.15
N ALA A 113 -12.86 -10.25 -10.55
CA ALA A 113 -13.61 -9.00 -10.48
C ALA A 113 -13.81 -8.52 -9.03
N THR A 114 -14.06 -9.44 -8.10
CA THR A 114 -14.20 -9.14 -6.67
C THR A 114 -12.90 -8.59 -6.08
N VAL A 115 -11.75 -9.18 -6.45
CA VAL A 115 -10.44 -8.68 -6.01
C VAL A 115 -10.16 -7.29 -6.61
N THR A 116 -10.44 -7.08 -7.90
CA THR A 116 -10.32 -5.74 -8.53
C THR A 116 -11.18 -4.71 -7.81
N ALA A 117 -12.44 -5.04 -7.50
CA ALA A 117 -13.33 -4.14 -6.77
C ALA A 117 -12.80 -3.82 -5.37
N THR A 118 -12.26 -4.83 -4.67
CA THR A 118 -11.61 -4.64 -3.36
C THR A 118 -10.46 -3.63 -3.44
N TYR A 119 -9.57 -3.74 -4.43
CA TYR A 119 -8.50 -2.74 -4.64
C TYR A 119 -9.06 -1.33 -4.79
N LEU A 120 -10.10 -1.14 -5.60
CA LEU A 120 -10.71 0.18 -5.84
C LEU A 120 -11.41 0.73 -4.59
N VAL A 121 -12.12 -0.11 -3.84
CA VAL A 121 -12.76 0.27 -2.58
C VAL A 121 -11.71 0.71 -1.56
N VAL A 122 -10.64 -0.07 -1.38
CA VAL A 122 -9.56 0.27 -0.46
C VAL A 122 -8.85 1.56 -0.90
N ALA A 123 -8.62 1.74 -2.20
CA ALA A 123 -8.06 2.98 -2.75
C ALA A 123 -8.94 4.19 -2.43
N LEU A 124 -10.26 4.06 -2.58
CA LEU A 124 -11.21 5.12 -2.26
C LEU A 124 -11.23 5.44 -0.76
N VAL A 125 -11.24 4.42 0.10
CA VAL A 125 -11.18 4.58 1.55
C VAL A 125 -9.89 5.32 1.95
N TYR A 126 -8.73 4.87 1.44
CA TYR A 126 -7.45 5.53 1.69
C TYR A 126 -7.41 6.95 1.12
N ALA A 127 -8.02 7.22 -0.03
CA ALA A 127 -8.09 8.56 -0.60
C ALA A 127 -8.95 9.52 0.24
N ARG A 128 -9.89 9.00 1.05
CA ARG A 128 -10.83 9.77 1.88
C ARG A 128 -10.43 9.84 3.36
N ALA A 129 -9.46 9.04 3.81
CA ALA A 129 -9.01 9.04 5.21
C ALA A 129 -8.34 10.38 5.59
N PRO A 130 -8.64 10.94 6.79
CA PRO A 130 -8.03 12.20 7.27
C PRO A 130 -6.50 12.11 7.37
N ARG A 131 -5.81 13.20 7.02
CA ARG A 131 -4.34 13.26 6.84
C ARG A 131 -3.56 13.69 8.09
N VAL A 132 -4.18 13.67 9.26
CA VAL A 132 -3.62 14.33 10.45
C VAL A 132 -2.88 13.33 11.33
N ALA A 133 -1.55 13.37 11.30
CA ALA A 133 -0.77 12.90 12.44
C ALA A 133 -1.06 13.84 13.60
N ARG A 134 -1.61 13.31 14.70
CA ARG A 134 -1.85 14.08 15.92
C ARG A 134 -0.49 14.61 16.40
N PRO A 135 -0.33 15.92 16.64
CA PRO A 135 0.90 16.44 17.23
C PRO A 135 1.21 15.65 18.49
N ALA A 136 2.45 15.19 18.62
CA ALA A 136 2.94 14.65 19.89
C ALA A 136 2.68 15.72 20.97
N PRO A 137 2.14 15.37 22.15
CA PRO A 137 2.03 16.32 23.24
C PRO A 137 3.39 16.98 23.41
N ASP A 138 3.42 18.31 23.34
CA ASP A 138 4.63 19.10 23.46
C ASP A 138 5.43 18.58 24.65
N ALA A 139 6.68 18.18 24.40
CA ALA A 139 7.60 17.91 25.48
C ALA A 139 7.66 19.20 26.30
N GLU A 140 7.05 19.15 27.48
CA GLU A 140 7.05 20.21 28.46
C GLU A 140 8.48 20.73 28.57
N PRO A 141 8.73 22.03 28.33
CA PRO A 141 10.08 22.57 28.43
C PRO A 141 10.52 22.38 29.88
N THR A 142 11.35 21.36 30.11
CA THR A 142 11.99 21.14 31.40
C THR A 142 12.81 22.39 31.68
N GLY A 143 12.25 23.26 32.52
CA GLY A 143 12.93 24.43 33.02
C GLY A 143 14.21 24.00 33.69
N VAL A 144 15.33 24.23 33.02
CA VAL A 144 16.64 24.25 33.67
C VAL A 144 16.78 25.66 34.24
N PRO A 145 16.72 25.86 35.57
CA PRO A 145 16.99 27.16 36.14
C PRO A 145 18.46 27.52 35.85
N ALA A 146 18.68 28.71 35.28
CA ALA A 146 20.00 29.28 35.15
C ALA A 146 20.58 29.49 36.55
N THR A 147 21.52 28.64 36.96
CA THR A 147 22.34 28.88 38.14
C THR A 147 23.24 30.07 37.85
N SER A 148 23.01 31.14 38.61
CA SER A 148 23.82 32.37 38.67
C SER A 148 25.09 32.12 39.48
#